data_AF-A0A7S2QBY9-F1
#
_entry.id   AF-A0A7S2QBY9-F1
#
_cell.length_a   1.000
_cell.length_b   1.000
_cell.length_c   1.000
_cell.angle_alpha   90.00
_cell.angle_beta   90.00
_cell.angle_gamma   90.00
#
_symmetry.space_group_name_H-M   'P 1'
#
loop_
_entity.id
_entity.type
_entity.pdbx_description
1 polymer ?
#
loop_
_entity_poly.entity_id
_entity_poly.type
_entity_poly.pdbx_seq_one_letter_code
_entity_poly.pdbx_strand_id
1 'polypeptide(L)'
;KDQMDAKRHLSSHVGMFAKHVPLRVNASAALQEIFKDNRRILTDVPGEVVKEMIEQLVSSYVARRRATSLRVLESICVCAGTPMPFIQNQLAATLLQQHSD
;
A
#
# COMPACT_ATOMS: atom_id res chain seq x y z
N LYS A 1 -22.48 -2.63 -13.28
CA LYS A 1 -22.22 -3.94 -12.65
C LYS A 1 -20.75 -4.31 -12.81
N ASP A 2 -20.23 -4.22 -14.03
CA ASP A 2 -18.83 -4.52 -14.41
C ASP A 2 -17.73 -3.74 -13.65
N GLN A 3 -17.97 -2.47 -13.29
CA GLN A 3 -16.97 -1.68 -12.55
C GLN A 3 -16.77 -2.12 -11.09
N MET A 4 -17.77 -2.76 -10.45
CA MET A 4 -17.58 -3.31 -9.10
C MET A 4 -16.78 -4.61 -9.13
N ASP A 5 -17.04 -5.45 -10.12
CA ASP A 5 -16.35 -6.73 -10.28
C ASP A 5 -14.87 -6.50 -10.62
N ALA A 6 -14.58 -5.52 -11.48
CA ALA A 6 -13.21 -5.09 -11.78
C ALA A 6 -12.46 -4.59 -10.53
N LYS A 7 -13.11 -3.81 -9.66
CA LYS A 7 -12.50 -3.29 -8.42
C LYS A 7 -12.19 -4.39 -7.42
N ARG A 8 -13.12 -5.33 -7.21
CA ARG A 8 -12.87 -6.52 -6.37
C ARG A 8 -11.74 -7.38 -6.90
N HIS A 9 -11.67 -7.55 -8.22
CA HIS A 9 -10.59 -8.30 -8.86
C HIS A 9 -9.23 -7.58 -8.71
N LEU A 10 -9.21 -6.24 -8.75
CA LEU A 10 -7.99 -5.47 -8.53
C LEU A 10 -7.49 -5.58 -7.08
N SER A 11 -8.41 -5.50 -6.11
CA SER A 11 -8.09 -5.61 -4.67
C SER A 11 -7.42 -6.93 -4.30
N SER A 12 -7.76 -8.04 -4.95
CA SER A 12 -7.12 -9.35 -4.68
C SER A 12 -5.66 -9.43 -5.14
N HIS A 13 -5.23 -8.54 -6.03
CA HIS A 13 -3.86 -8.51 -6.56
C HIS A 13 -2.94 -7.50 -5.85
N VAL A 14 -3.48 -6.63 -4.99
CA VAL A 14 -2.72 -5.60 -4.27
C VAL A 14 -1.54 -6.20 -3.48
N GLY A 15 -1.77 -7.30 -2.75
CA GLY A 15 -0.71 -7.98 -2.00
C GLY A 15 0.38 -8.57 -2.89
N MET A 16 0.03 -9.03 -4.10
CA MET A 16 1.01 -9.51 -5.08
C MET A 16 1.88 -8.35 -5.59
N PHE A 17 1.29 -7.20 -5.93
CA PHE A 17 2.07 -6.05 -6.39
C PHE A 17 3.02 -5.52 -5.31
N ALA A 18 2.59 -5.48 -4.04
CA ALA A 18 3.43 -5.07 -2.91
C ALA A 18 4.73 -5.89 -2.82
N LYS A 19 4.63 -7.22 -2.96
CA LYS A 19 5.79 -8.14 -2.96
C LYS A 19 6.79 -7.87 -4.09
N HIS A 20 6.35 -7.24 -5.19
CA HIS A 20 7.17 -6.98 -6.37
C HIS A 20 7.74 -5.55 -6.43
N VAL A 21 7.29 -4.63 -5.55
CA VAL A 21 7.90 -3.28 -5.42
C VAL A 21 9.41 -3.35 -5.15
N PRO A 22 9.92 -4.25 -4.30
CA PRO A 22 11.36 -4.42 -4.08
C PRO A 22 12.12 -5.09 -5.24
N LEU A 23 11.45 -5.46 -6.33
CA LEU A 23 12.07 -6.14 -7.46
C LEU A 23 12.31 -5.24 -8.69
N ARG A 24 12.08 -3.92 -8.57
CA ARG A 24 12.20 -2.95 -9.69
C ARG A 24 11.28 -3.24 -10.88
N VAL A 25 10.27 -4.08 -10.68
CA VAL A 25 9.14 -4.17 -11.61
C VAL A 25 8.32 -2.88 -11.45
N ASN A 26 7.64 -2.42 -12.50
CA ASN A 26 6.75 -1.24 -12.48
C ASN A 26 5.56 -1.35 -11.49
N ALA A 27 5.61 -2.29 -10.54
CA ALA A 27 4.63 -2.52 -9.48
C ALA A 27 4.41 -1.29 -8.59
N SER A 28 5.42 -0.44 -8.37
CA SER A 28 5.21 0.81 -7.60
C SER A 28 4.31 1.80 -8.33
N ALA A 29 4.47 1.92 -9.65
CA ALA A 29 3.62 2.78 -10.48
C ALA A 29 2.20 2.21 -10.55
N ALA A 30 2.07 0.89 -10.73
CA ALA A 30 0.78 0.20 -10.72
C ALA A 30 0.04 0.39 -9.38
N LEU A 31 0.71 0.20 -8.23
CA LEU A 31 0.10 0.47 -6.93
C LEU A 31 -0.32 1.92 -6.78
N GLN A 32 0.53 2.87 -7.18
CA GLN A 32 0.19 4.29 -7.14
C GLN A 32 -1.05 4.58 -8.00
N GLU A 33 -1.15 4.04 -9.20
CA GLU A 33 -2.32 4.20 -10.07
C GLU A 33 -3.58 3.52 -9.51
N ILE A 34 -3.45 2.33 -8.94
CA ILE A 34 -4.55 1.61 -8.29
C ILE A 34 -5.14 2.45 -7.15
N PHE A 35 -4.31 3.14 -6.39
CA PHE A 35 -4.74 3.91 -5.23
C PHE A 35 -5.04 5.37 -5.52
N LYS A 36 -4.51 5.91 -6.63
CA LYS A 36 -4.79 7.26 -7.08
C LYS A 36 -6.29 7.43 -7.28
N ASP A 37 -6.86 8.34 -6.49
CA ASP A 37 -8.27 8.74 -6.51
C ASP A 37 -9.29 7.61 -6.21
N ASN A 38 -8.82 6.44 -5.79
CA ASN A 38 -9.65 5.25 -5.58
C ASN A 38 -9.70 4.83 -4.10
N ARG A 39 -10.20 5.74 -3.26
CA ARG A 39 -10.38 5.53 -1.82
C ARG A 39 -11.11 4.24 -1.47
N ARG A 40 -12.11 3.85 -2.29
CA ARG A 40 -12.89 2.62 -2.09
C ARG A 40 -12.06 1.34 -2.23
N ILE A 41 -11.06 1.31 -3.12
CA ILE A 41 -10.22 0.12 -3.29
C ILE A 41 -9.44 -0.13 -2.00
N LEU A 42 -8.88 0.90 -1.39
CA LEU A 42 -8.17 0.79 -0.10
C LEU A 42 -9.07 0.35 1.06
N THR A 43 -10.38 0.64 1.02
CA THR A 43 -11.33 0.17 2.03
C THR A 43 -11.88 -1.22 1.75
N ASP A 44 -11.86 -1.65 0.48
CA ASP A 44 -12.34 -2.97 0.05
C ASP A 44 -11.25 -4.05 0.11
N VAL A 45 -9.97 -3.66 0.21
CA VAL A 45 -8.88 -4.58 0.46
C VAL A 45 -8.96 -5.05 1.92
N PRO A 46 -8.88 -6.38 2.19
CA PRO A 46 -8.87 -6.89 3.56
C PRO A 46 -7.75 -6.25 4.40
N GLY A 47 -8.05 -5.90 5.65
CA GLY A 47 -7.11 -5.21 6.54
C GLY A 47 -5.77 -5.93 6.71
N GLU A 48 -5.77 -7.27 6.74
CA GLU A 48 -4.54 -8.07 6.79
C GLU A 48 -3.66 -7.88 5.54
N VAL A 49 -4.26 -7.79 4.35
CA VAL A 49 -3.51 -7.55 3.10
C VAL A 49 -2.90 -6.15 3.09
N VAL A 50 -3.62 -5.16 3.63
CA VAL A 50 -3.09 -3.80 3.81
C VAL A 50 -1.91 -3.81 4.77
N LYS A 51 -2.04 -4.51 5.90
CA LYS A 51 -0.98 -4.65 6.91
C LYS A 51 0.26 -5.31 6.32
N GLU A 52 0.11 -6.46 5.66
CA GLU A 52 1.22 -7.16 4.98
C GLU A 52 1.91 -6.27 3.93
N MET A 53 1.13 -5.51 3.16
CA MET A 53 1.67 -4.57 2.17
C MET A 53 2.53 -3.49 2.85
N ILE A 54 2.02 -2.89 3.92
CA ILE A 54 2.73 -1.86 4.69
C ILE A 54 4.04 -2.43 5.27
N GLU A 55 3.97 -3.60 5.91
CA GLU A 55 5.14 -4.29 6.48
C GLU A 55 6.22 -4.55 5.42
N GLN A 56 5.84 -5.02 4.23
CA GLN A 56 6.78 -5.26 3.13
C GLN A 56 7.40 -3.96 2.60
N LEU A 57 6.61 -2.91 2.43
CA LEU A 57 7.10 -1.62 1.95
C LEU A 57 8.06 -0.98 2.95
N VAL A 58 7.71 -1.02 4.24
CA VAL A 58 8.55 -0.53 5.34
C VAL A 58 9.84 -1.34 5.44
N SER A 59 9.76 -2.68 5.49
CA SER A 59 10.94 -3.55 5.51
C SER A 59 11.85 -3.31 4.31
N SER A 60 11.28 -3.15 3.11
CA SER A 60 12.06 -2.81 1.91
C SER A 60 12.70 -1.43 2.00
N TYR A 61 12.09 -0.47 2.67
CA TYR A 61 12.69 0.85 2.89
C TYR A 61 13.82 0.77 3.92
N VAL A 62 13.61 0.13 5.07
CA VAL A 62 14.60 -0.02 6.13
C VAL A 62 15.84 -0.78 5.63
N ALA A 63 15.64 -1.92 4.96
CA ALA A 63 16.75 -2.76 4.52
C ALA A 63 17.55 -2.20 3.33
N ARG A 64 16.90 -1.43 2.45
CA ARG A 64 17.49 -1.05 1.15
C ARG A 64 17.42 0.45 0.84
N ARG A 65 16.95 1.29 1.78
CA ARG A 65 16.76 2.74 1.64
C ARG A 65 16.03 3.14 0.35
N ARG A 66 15.04 2.34 -0.07
CA ARG A 66 14.39 2.53 -1.37
C ARG A 66 13.35 3.64 -1.34
N ALA A 67 13.68 4.74 -1.99
CA ALA A 67 12.77 5.89 -2.16
C ALA A 67 11.44 5.52 -2.84
N THR A 68 11.41 4.48 -3.69
CA THR A 68 10.17 4.02 -4.34
C THR A 68 9.16 3.46 -3.35
N SER A 69 9.62 2.72 -2.33
CA SER A 69 8.74 2.19 -1.29
C SER A 69 8.13 3.33 -0.46
N LEU A 70 8.93 4.35 -0.14
CA LEU A 70 8.48 5.55 0.57
C LEU A 70 7.40 6.30 -0.23
N ARG A 71 7.60 6.51 -1.54
CA ARG A 71 6.60 7.16 -2.40
C ARG A 71 5.28 6.38 -2.47
N VAL A 72 5.34 5.05 -2.45
CA VAL A 72 4.11 4.23 -2.39
C VAL A 72 3.42 4.42 -1.04
N LEU A 73 4.17 4.39 0.07
CA LEU A 73 3.63 4.64 1.41
C LEU A 73 2.97 6.03 1.53
N GLU A 74 3.60 7.07 0.98
CA GLU A 74 3.00 8.42 0.89
C GLU A 74 1.69 8.41 0.10
N SER A 75 1.67 7.74 -1.05
CA SER A 75 0.47 7.69 -1.92
C SER A 75 -0.72 6.95 -1.32
N ILE A 76 -0.50 5.99 -0.42
CA ILE A 76 -1.60 5.27 0.25
C ILE A 76 -2.08 5.97 1.53
N CYS A 77 -1.24 6.82 2.12
CA CYS A 77 -1.59 7.61 3.31
C CYS A 77 -2.50 8.80 2.96
N VAL A 78 -2.48 9.27 1.71
CA VAL A 78 -3.30 10.39 1.23
C VAL A 78 -3.93 10.03 -0.11
N CYS A 79 -5.25 9.98 -0.17
CA CYS A 79 -6.00 9.72 -1.41
C CYS A 79 -6.75 10.98 -1.82
N ALA A 80 -6.52 11.49 -3.04
CA ALA A 80 -7.15 12.71 -3.57
C ALA A 80 -7.06 13.92 -2.60
N GLY A 81 -5.90 14.11 -1.97
CA GLY A 81 -5.68 15.18 -0.97
C GLY A 81 -6.35 14.94 0.39
N THR A 82 -7.07 13.83 0.56
CA THR A 82 -7.71 13.47 1.84
C THR A 82 -6.86 12.45 2.59
N PRO A 83 -6.59 12.64 3.90
CA PRO A 83 -5.87 11.64 4.68
C PRO A 83 -6.65 10.33 4.78
N MET A 84 -5.91 9.23 4.90
CA MET A 84 -6.44 7.87 5.10
C MET A 84 -6.10 7.36 6.51
N PRO A 85 -6.88 7.71 7.55
CA PRO A 85 -6.50 7.44 8.95
C PRO A 85 -6.27 5.96 9.26
N PHE A 86 -7.06 5.06 8.67
CA PHE A 86 -6.87 3.62 8.84
C PHE A 86 -5.47 3.17 8.36
N ILE A 87 -5.07 3.62 7.17
CA ILE A 87 -3.75 3.30 6.59
C ILE A 87 -2.63 3.95 7.40
N GLN A 88 -2.80 5.22 7.78
CA GLN A 88 -1.82 5.96 8.58
C GLN A 88 -1.61 5.32 9.96
N ASN A 89 -2.68 4.87 10.61
CA ASN A 89 -2.59 4.18 11.90
C ASN A 89 -1.89 2.82 11.78
N GLN A 90 -2.17 2.05 10.72
CA GLN A 90 -1.47 0.80 10.45
C GLN A 90 0.03 1.03 10.21
N LEU A 91 0.37 2.02 9.37
CA LEU A 91 1.77 2.41 9.12
C LEU A 91 2.48 2.84 10.41
N ALA A 92 1.84 3.68 11.22
CA ALA A 92 2.40 4.12 12.49
C ALA A 92 2.64 2.93 13.44
N ALA A 93 1.68 2.01 13.56
CA ALA A 93 1.83 0.81 14.37
C ALA A 93 2.99 -0.08 13.89
N THR A 94 3.11 -0.30 12.58
CA THR A 94 4.21 -1.08 12.00
C THR A 94 5.57 -0.43 12.26
N LEU A 95 5.69 0.88 12.10
CA LEU A 95 6.94 1.61 12.36
C LEU A 95 7.32 1.57 13.84
N LEU A 96 6.36 1.77 14.74
CA LEU A 96 6.59 1.68 16.18
C LEU A 96 7.05 0.29 16.60
N GLN A 97 6.43 -0.78 16.05
CA GLN A 97 6.86 -2.16 16.31
C GLN A 97 8.30 -2.43 15.86
N GLN A 98 8.73 -1.90 14.71
CA GLN A 98 10.10 -2.10 14.24
C GLN A 98 11.17 -1.30 14.98
N HIS A 99 10.79 -0.31 15.78
CA HIS A 99 11.69 0.57 16.52
C HIS A 99 11.57 0.45 18.06
N SER A 100 10.71 -0.45 18.55
CA SER A 100 10.56 -0.73 19.99
C SER A 100 11.46 -1.88 20.48
N ASP A 101 12.25 -2.47 19.57
CA ASP A 101 13.37 -3.39 19.84
C ASP A 101 14.71 -2.67 19.60
#